data_AF-A0A3D0QCC7-F1
#
_entry.id   AF-A0A3D0QCC7-F1
#
_cell.length_a   1.000
_cell.length_b   1.000
_cell.length_c   1.000
_cell.angle_alpha   90.00
_cell.angle_beta   90.00
_cell.angle_gamma   90.00
#
_symmetry.space_group_name_H-M   'P 1'
#
loop_
_entity.id
_entity.type
_entity.pdbx_description
1 polymer ?
#
loop_
_entity_poly.entity_id
_entity_poly.type
_entity_poly.pdbx_seq_one_letter_code
_entity_poly.pdbx_strand_id
1 'polypeptide(L)'
;MSPDGSRIAYSLADTTTGNLDIWIFDPSKGTTRLTHHQARDRLPVWSPDGKEIVFCSDRREVGTFDLYRIPVRTGGEAKLILSGNEYKQPFDWSQDGKYIAFVTTVTTKGTRSDIWILPIKEGKEPFPFVQTKDNEWDPHFSPDGNWIAYCSNETGQNEIYVAPFPGPGEKVHITSSGRSAPVGGSCPRWARDGKEILYLGPDNTLWIAELKITQGDVEISSTRRAFQTFAAPYAGSYDVSHDGTKIVINSDWLNGNVPPVILVANWSEILGER
;
A
#
# COMPACT_ATOMS: atom_id res chain seq x y z
N MET A 1 -0.49 6.33 5.90
CA MET A 1 -1.13 7.35 6.74
C MET A 1 -1.79 6.65 7.92
N SER A 2 -1.89 7.28 9.09
CA SER A 2 -2.64 6.70 10.22
C SER A 2 -4.14 6.65 9.91
N PRO A 3 -4.91 5.74 10.55
CA PRO A 3 -6.34 5.58 10.28
C PRO A 3 -7.17 6.85 10.51
N ASP A 4 -6.75 7.70 11.44
CA ASP A 4 -7.38 9.00 11.73
C ASP A 4 -6.86 10.14 10.82
N GLY A 5 -5.96 9.85 9.89
CA GLY A 5 -5.38 10.83 8.96
C GLY A 5 -4.55 11.93 9.63
N SER A 6 -4.15 11.75 10.90
CA SER A 6 -3.41 12.75 11.67
C SER A 6 -1.90 12.62 11.56
N ARG A 7 -1.39 11.43 11.21
CA ARG A 7 0.04 11.11 11.19
C ARG A 7 0.44 10.33 9.93
N ILE A 8 1.70 10.46 9.55
CA ILE A 8 2.29 9.77 8.40
C ILE A 8 3.45 8.93 8.93
N ALA A 9 3.45 7.63 8.63
CA ALA A 9 4.62 6.78 8.86
C ALA A 9 5.34 6.58 7.53
N TYR A 10 6.67 6.66 7.55
CA TYR A 10 7.49 6.52 6.36
C TYR A 10 8.88 6.00 6.73
N SER A 11 9.56 5.39 5.77
CA SER A 11 10.96 4.99 5.92
C SER A 11 11.87 6.15 5.53
N LEU A 12 12.86 6.45 6.36
CA LEU A 12 13.83 7.51 6.09
C LEU A 12 15.24 6.97 6.28
N ALA A 13 16.10 7.22 5.30
CA ALA A 13 17.50 6.86 5.36
C ALA A 13 18.27 7.91 6.16
N ASP A 14 19.06 7.48 7.13
CA ASP A 14 20.04 8.31 7.80
C ASP A 14 21.12 8.76 6.79
N THR A 15 21.36 10.07 6.71
CA THR A 15 22.24 10.65 5.68
C THR A 15 23.71 10.30 5.86
N THR A 16 24.12 9.83 7.04
CA THR A 16 25.51 9.50 7.35
C THR A 16 25.77 8.01 7.20
N THR A 17 24.87 7.18 7.71
CA THR A 17 25.03 5.72 7.76
C THR A 17 24.32 5.00 6.63
N GLY A 18 23.35 5.63 5.97
CA GLY A 18 22.48 5.01 4.98
C GLY A 18 21.46 4.03 5.57
N ASN A 19 21.40 3.88 6.90
CA ASN A 19 20.45 2.99 7.56
C ASN A 19 19.02 3.50 7.40
N LEU A 20 18.08 2.60 7.11
CA LEU A 20 16.66 2.92 6.98
C LEU A 20 15.93 2.61 8.28
N ASP A 21 15.22 3.60 8.80
CA ASP A 21 14.35 3.44 9.97
C ASP A 21 12.95 3.92 9.67
N ILE A 22 11.98 3.50 10.49
CA ILE A 22 10.62 4.02 10.44
C ILE A 22 10.53 5.30 11.25
N TRP A 23 9.96 6.33 10.64
CA TRP A 23 9.69 7.62 11.25
C TRP A 23 8.20 7.92 11.19
N ILE A 24 7.74 8.72 12.15
CA ILE A 24 6.37 9.23 12.20
C ILE A 24 6.44 10.75 12.13
N PHE A 25 5.76 11.33 11.14
CA PHE A 25 5.46 12.75 11.08
C PHE A 25 4.07 13.01 11.67
N ASP A 26 4.02 13.89 12.66
CA ASP A 26 2.81 14.44 13.25
C ASP A 26 2.86 15.97 13.03
N PRO A 27 1.93 16.57 12.26
CA PRO A 27 1.96 18.01 11.99
C PRO A 27 1.98 18.89 13.25
N SER A 28 1.44 18.39 14.38
CA SER A 28 1.39 19.12 15.64
C SER A 28 2.65 18.97 16.51
N LYS A 29 3.46 17.94 16.27
CA LYS A 29 4.64 17.59 17.10
C LYS A 29 5.95 17.50 16.32
N GLY A 30 5.90 17.55 15.00
CA GLY A 30 7.03 17.30 14.12
C GLY A 30 7.29 15.81 13.89
N THR A 31 8.53 15.49 13.51
CA THR A 31 8.94 14.13 13.15
C THR A 31 9.64 13.44 14.33
N THR A 32 9.29 12.17 14.59
CA THR A 32 9.94 11.31 15.58
C THR A 32 10.36 9.99 14.95
N ARG A 33 11.56 9.52 15.27
CA ARG A 33 12.05 8.18 14.89
C ARG A 33 11.37 7.12 15.74
N LEU A 34 10.84 6.07 15.11
CA LEU A 34 10.10 5.00 15.77
C LEU A 34 10.97 3.74 15.98
N THR A 35 11.78 3.38 14.99
CA THR A 35 12.71 2.24 15.09
C THR A 35 14.15 2.73 15.18
N HIS A 36 15.01 1.96 15.86
CA HIS A 36 16.39 2.35 16.17
C HIS A 36 17.40 1.23 15.90
N HIS A 37 17.05 0.25 15.07
CA HIS A 37 17.89 -0.92 14.83
C HIS A 37 18.92 -0.63 13.73
N GLN A 38 20.07 -1.31 13.75
CA GLN A 38 21.09 -1.22 12.68
C GLN A 38 20.69 -1.92 11.36
N ALA A 39 19.48 -2.47 11.33
CA ALA A 39 18.93 -3.16 10.17
C ALA A 39 18.01 -2.19 9.43
N ARG A 40 17.74 -2.49 8.16
CA ARG A 40 16.87 -1.66 7.34
C ARG A 40 15.42 -1.99 7.67
N ASP A 41 14.71 -1.03 8.24
CA ASP A 41 13.28 -1.12 8.49
C ASP A 41 12.51 -0.34 7.41
N ARG A 42 11.58 -1.02 6.71
CA ARG A 42 10.93 -0.49 5.51
C ARG A 42 9.42 -0.73 5.47
N LEU A 43 8.72 0.08 4.66
CA LEU A 43 7.30 -0.08 4.29
C LEU A 43 6.36 -0.17 5.50
N PRO A 44 6.24 0.91 6.31
CA PRO A 44 5.38 0.89 7.47
C PRO A 44 3.90 0.92 7.08
N VAL A 45 3.13 -0.01 7.64
CA VAL A 45 1.68 -0.14 7.51
C VAL A 45 1.05 0.04 8.89
N TRP A 46 0.06 0.92 9.00
CA TRP A 46 -0.65 1.14 10.26
C TRP A 46 -1.64 0.03 10.55
N SER A 47 -1.75 -0.35 11.82
CA SER A 47 -2.93 -1.06 12.33
C SER A 47 -4.19 -0.20 12.18
N PRO A 48 -5.37 -0.81 12.02
CA PRO A 48 -6.63 -0.07 11.86
C PRO A 48 -7.03 0.72 13.12
N ASP A 49 -6.49 0.38 14.29
CA ASP A 49 -6.68 1.13 15.53
C ASP A 49 -5.61 2.21 15.78
N GLY A 50 -4.61 2.31 14.89
CA GLY A 50 -3.56 3.32 14.94
C GLY A 50 -2.55 3.15 16.09
N LYS A 51 -2.51 1.99 16.76
CA LYS A 51 -1.64 1.74 17.92
C LYS A 51 -0.35 1.01 17.60
N GLU A 52 -0.34 0.23 16.53
CA GLU A 52 0.80 -0.53 16.04
C GLU A 52 1.12 -0.20 14.59
N ILE A 53 2.37 -0.44 14.21
CA ILE A 53 2.84 -0.45 12.82
C ILE A 53 3.44 -1.82 12.52
N VAL A 54 3.11 -2.37 11.36
CA VAL A 54 3.82 -3.49 10.75
C VAL A 54 4.78 -2.96 9.70
N PHE A 55 5.95 -3.57 9.61
CA PHE A 55 7.00 -3.18 8.68
C PHE A 55 7.85 -4.41 8.34
N CYS A 56 8.67 -4.31 7.30
CA CYS A 56 9.65 -5.34 6.98
C CYS A 56 11.06 -4.96 7.45
N SER A 57 11.84 -5.93 7.91
CA SER A 57 13.18 -5.73 8.46
C SER A 57 14.11 -6.87 8.10
N ASP A 58 15.35 -6.56 7.76
CA ASP A 58 16.43 -7.54 7.49
C ASP A 58 17.32 -7.83 8.70
N ARG A 59 16.80 -7.57 9.92
CA ARG A 59 17.55 -7.71 11.17
C ARG A 59 18.02 -9.13 11.50
N ARG A 60 17.37 -10.16 10.94
CA ARG A 60 17.75 -11.57 11.16
C ARG A 60 18.85 -12.00 10.19
N GLU A 61 18.74 -11.57 8.95
CA GLU A 61 19.67 -11.90 7.88
C GLU A 61 19.65 -10.77 6.85
N VAL A 62 20.81 -10.15 6.63
CA VAL A 62 20.94 -8.99 5.74
C VAL A 62 20.48 -9.37 4.34
N GLY A 63 19.51 -8.62 3.80
CA GLY A 63 18.92 -8.88 2.48
C GLY A 63 17.66 -9.75 2.51
N THR A 64 17.37 -10.45 3.60
CA THR A 64 16.14 -11.23 3.79
C THR A 64 15.20 -10.47 4.71
N PHE A 65 14.10 -9.95 4.17
CA PHE A 65 13.17 -9.12 4.93
C PHE A 65 12.03 -9.95 5.49
N ASP A 66 11.91 -9.91 6.81
CA ASP A 66 10.85 -10.54 7.59
C ASP A 66 9.87 -9.48 8.11
N LEU A 67 8.66 -9.89 8.50
CA LEU A 67 7.65 -8.97 9.01
C LEU A 67 7.76 -8.81 10.52
N TYR A 68 7.73 -7.57 10.98
CA TYR A 68 7.75 -7.19 12.38
C TYR A 68 6.58 -6.27 12.69
N ARG A 69 6.18 -6.23 13.97
CA ARG A 69 5.24 -5.23 14.50
C ARG A 69 5.88 -4.41 15.62
N ILE A 70 5.52 -3.14 15.73
CA ILE A 70 5.98 -2.25 16.80
C ILE A 70 4.84 -1.35 17.32
N PRO A 71 4.70 -1.17 18.65
CA PRO A 71 3.77 -0.20 19.21
C PRO A 71 4.22 1.25 18.95
N VAL A 72 3.27 2.10 18.56
CA VAL A 72 3.53 3.50 18.20
C VAL A 72 3.74 4.39 19.43
N ARG A 73 2.94 4.22 20.49
CA ARG A 73 2.93 5.15 21.64
C ARG A 73 4.19 5.05 22.51
N THR A 74 4.78 3.87 22.60
CA THR A 74 5.89 3.63 23.53
C THR A 74 7.25 3.64 22.87
N GLY A 75 7.35 3.52 21.54
CA GLY A 75 8.64 3.27 20.88
C GLY A 75 9.31 2.05 21.53
N GLY A 76 8.87 0.85 21.15
CA GLY A 76 9.23 -0.39 21.85
C GLY A 76 10.18 -1.30 21.08
N GLU A 77 10.42 -2.48 21.66
CA GLU A 77 11.05 -3.57 20.93
C GLU A 77 10.10 -4.10 19.85
N ALA A 78 10.58 -4.13 18.61
CA ALA A 78 9.83 -4.67 17.50
C ALA A 78 9.77 -6.21 17.58
N LYS A 79 8.56 -6.76 17.51
CA LYS A 79 8.29 -8.20 17.61
C LYS A 79 8.21 -8.83 16.23
N LEU A 80 8.92 -9.94 16.03
CA LEU A 80 8.82 -10.75 14.82
C LEU A 80 7.41 -11.34 14.70
N ILE A 81 6.80 -11.27 13.52
CA ILE A 81 5.45 -11.83 13.27
C ILE A 81 5.42 -12.86 12.15
N LEU A 82 6.36 -12.78 11.22
CA LEU A 82 6.51 -13.78 10.16
C LEU A 82 7.96 -13.79 9.66
N SER A 83 8.58 -14.96 9.67
CA SER A 83 9.92 -15.19 9.11
C SER A 83 9.93 -16.22 7.99
N GLY A 84 10.95 -16.20 7.15
CA GLY A 84 11.15 -17.18 6.07
C GLY A 84 12.29 -16.76 5.15
N ASN A 85 12.55 -17.53 4.10
CA ASN A 85 13.69 -17.28 3.20
C ASN A 85 13.37 -16.28 2.08
N GLU A 86 12.09 -15.96 1.89
CA GLU A 86 11.60 -15.03 0.89
C GLU A 86 11.63 -13.58 1.41
N TYR A 87 11.81 -12.62 0.52
CA TYR A 87 11.66 -11.21 0.84
C TYR A 87 10.17 -10.89 1.04
N LYS A 88 9.78 -10.36 2.22
CA LYS A 88 8.38 -10.07 2.57
C LYS A 88 8.13 -8.57 2.67
N GLN A 89 7.06 -8.09 2.04
CA GLN A 89 6.66 -6.69 2.06
C GLN A 89 5.21 -6.56 2.52
N PRO A 90 4.94 -5.91 3.66
CA PRO A 90 3.56 -5.63 4.06
C PRO A 90 3.02 -4.46 3.24
N PHE A 91 1.74 -4.53 2.90
CA PHE A 91 1.06 -3.47 2.14
C PHE A 91 -0.17 -2.95 2.85
N ASP A 92 -0.96 -3.83 3.48
CA ASP A 92 -2.19 -3.41 4.13
C ASP A 92 -2.55 -4.27 5.35
N TRP A 93 -3.31 -3.67 6.26
CA TRP A 93 -3.88 -4.33 7.43
C TRP A 93 -5.39 -4.15 7.39
N SER A 94 -6.13 -5.26 7.32
CA SER A 94 -7.59 -5.26 7.20
C SER A 94 -8.24 -4.39 8.28
N GLN A 95 -9.33 -3.70 7.93
CA GLN A 95 -10.02 -2.76 8.82
C GLN A 95 -10.53 -3.42 10.12
N ASP A 96 -10.80 -4.72 10.08
CA ASP A 96 -11.20 -5.52 11.24
C ASP A 96 -10.02 -6.04 12.10
N GLY A 97 -8.78 -5.73 11.69
CA GLY A 97 -7.54 -6.08 12.37
C GLY A 97 -7.11 -7.54 12.24
N LYS A 98 -7.84 -8.37 11.50
CA LYS A 98 -7.62 -9.82 11.47
C LYS A 98 -6.54 -10.28 10.48
N TYR A 99 -6.23 -9.50 9.46
CA TYR A 99 -5.39 -9.92 8.35
C TYR A 99 -4.38 -8.85 7.95
N ILE A 100 -3.19 -9.27 7.53
CA ILE A 100 -2.21 -8.45 6.83
C ILE A 100 -2.06 -8.98 5.41
N ALA A 101 -2.18 -8.11 4.43
CA ALA A 101 -1.82 -8.40 3.05
C ALA A 101 -0.35 -8.06 2.84
N PHE A 102 0.39 -9.02 2.27
CA PHE A 102 1.81 -8.87 2.02
C PHE A 102 2.21 -9.57 0.72
N VAL A 103 3.36 -9.20 0.19
CA VAL A 103 3.96 -9.82 -0.99
C VAL A 103 5.19 -10.59 -0.57
N THR A 104 5.37 -11.79 -1.14
CA THR A 104 6.62 -12.54 -1.07
C THR A 104 7.33 -12.46 -2.42
N THR A 105 8.62 -12.14 -2.43
CA THR A 105 9.44 -12.19 -3.65
C THR A 105 10.57 -13.20 -3.51
N VAL A 106 10.64 -14.14 -4.46
CA VAL A 106 11.77 -15.07 -4.60
C VAL A 106 12.83 -14.46 -5.51
N THR A 107 14.04 -14.28 -5.01
CA THR A 107 15.11 -13.53 -5.70
C THR A 107 16.06 -14.38 -6.53
N THR A 108 15.94 -15.71 -6.50
CA THR A 108 16.99 -16.61 -7.01
C THR A 108 16.91 -16.94 -8.51
N LYS A 109 15.77 -16.77 -9.21
CA LYS A 109 15.63 -17.02 -10.67
C LYS A 109 14.46 -16.28 -11.32
N GLY A 110 14.67 -15.00 -11.66
CA GLY A 110 13.59 -14.13 -12.16
C GLY A 110 12.66 -13.77 -11.02
N THR A 111 12.50 -12.47 -10.73
CA THR A 111 11.66 -12.04 -9.61
C THR A 111 10.24 -12.51 -9.86
N ARG A 112 9.77 -13.42 -9.01
CA ARG A 112 8.37 -13.81 -8.91
C ARG A 112 7.84 -13.31 -7.58
N SER A 113 6.79 -12.51 -7.64
CA SER A 113 6.13 -11.87 -6.52
C SER A 113 4.70 -12.36 -6.46
N ASP A 114 4.32 -13.00 -5.36
CA ASP A 114 2.98 -13.53 -5.12
C ASP A 114 2.35 -12.75 -3.94
N ILE A 115 1.02 -12.60 -3.95
CA ILE A 115 0.25 -11.98 -2.85
C ILE A 115 -0.17 -13.04 -1.84
N TRP A 116 0.12 -12.77 -0.57
CA TRP A 116 -0.19 -13.62 0.57
C TRP A 116 -0.96 -12.85 1.63
N ILE A 117 -1.68 -13.62 2.45
CA ILE A 117 -2.47 -13.11 3.57
C ILE A 117 -1.99 -13.77 4.85
N LEU A 118 -1.63 -12.95 5.84
CA LEU A 118 -1.22 -13.39 7.17
C LEU A 118 -2.38 -13.13 8.15
N PRO A 119 -3.04 -14.17 8.68
CA PRO A 119 -3.95 -14.01 9.81
C PRO A 119 -3.17 -13.60 11.07
N ILE A 120 -3.63 -12.58 11.79
CA ILE A 120 -2.95 -12.05 12.98
C ILE A 120 -3.15 -12.93 14.23
N LYS A 121 -4.13 -13.83 14.18
CA LYS A 121 -4.41 -14.76 15.28
C LYS A 121 -3.26 -15.77 15.42
N GLU A 122 -2.78 -15.92 16.65
CA GLU A 122 -1.72 -16.87 16.99
C GLU A 122 -2.04 -18.31 16.51
N GLY A 123 -1.02 -18.98 15.96
CA GLY A 123 -1.12 -20.35 15.44
C GLY A 123 -1.81 -20.47 14.09
N LYS A 124 -2.09 -19.37 13.38
CA LYS A 124 -2.56 -19.39 12.00
C LYS A 124 -1.43 -19.10 11.03
N GLU A 125 -1.29 -19.97 10.04
CA GLU A 125 -0.30 -19.84 8.98
C GLU A 125 -0.77 -18.86 7.90
N PRO A 126 0.18 -18.16 7.23
CA PRO A 126 -0.14 -17.39 6.05
C PRO A 126 -0.60 -18.30 4.91
N PHE A 127 -1.45 -17.78 4.03
CA PHE A 127 -1.94 -18.51 2.86
C PHE A 127 -1.82 -17.66 1.58
N PRO A 128 -1.62 -18.29 0.41
CA PRO A 128 -1.56 -17.57 -0.85
C PRO A 128 -2.95 -17.05 -1.21
N PHE A 129 -3.03 -15.81 -1.71
CA PHE A 129 -4.26 -15.23 -2.23
C PHE A 129 -4.21 -15.09 -3.75
N VAL A 130 -3.14 -14.53 -4.30
CA VAL A 130 -2.84 -14.58 -5.74
C VAL A 130 -1.44 -15.14 -5.91
N GLN A 131 -1.37 -16.29 -6.57
CA GLN A 131 -0.12 -16.99 -6.83
C GLN A 131 -0.18 -17.55 -8.24
N THR A 132 0.44 -16.85 -9.18
CA THR A 132 0.42 -17.24 -10.60
C THR A 132 1.83 -17.38 -11.16
N LYS A 133 1.94 -17.45 -12.49
CA LYS A 133 3.24 -17.39 -13.19
C LYS A 133 3.73 -15.95 -13.34
N ASP A 134 2.79 -15.00 -13.25
CA ASP A 134 3.00 -13.58 -13.42
C ASP A 134 3.41 -12.97 -12.07
N ASN A 135 3.68 -11.67 -12.03
CA ASN A 135 3.99 -10.98 -10.79
C ASN A 135 2.77 -10.20 -10.30
N GLU A 136 2.56 -10.25 -9.00
CA GLU A 136 1.54 -9.48 -8.30
C GLU A 136 2.13 -8.66 -7.14
N TRP A 137 1.63 -7.44 -6.95
CA TRP A 137 2.08 -6.55 -5.89
C TRP A 137 1.02 -5.53 -5.48
N ASP A 138 1.32 -4.81 -4.39
CA ASP A 138 0.51 -3.73 -3.83
C ASP A 138 -0.96 -4.09 -3.52
N PRO A 139 -1.21 -5.19 -2.77
CA PRO A 139 -2.55 -5.58 -2.38
C PRO A 139 -3.13 -4.66 -1.29
N HIS A 140 -4.36 -4.22 -1.49
CA HIS A 140 -5.13 -3.42 -0.53
C HIS A 140 -6.53 -3.98 -0.33
N PHE A 141 -6.92 -4.16 0.92
CA PHE A 141 -8.27 -4.59 1.28
C PHE A 141 -9.27 -3.47 0.98
N SER A 142 -10.46 -3.85 0.55
CA SER A 142 -11.60 -2.93 0.55
C SER A 142 -12.00 -2.56 1.98
N PRO A 143 -12.62 -1.38 2.18
CA PRO A 143 -13.06 -0.94 3.51
C PRO A 143 -14.04 -1.90 4.19
N ASP A 144 -14.86 -2.61 3.41
CA ASP A 144 -15.79 -3.63 3.89
C ASP A 144 -15.14 -5.01 4.11
N GLY A 145 -13.88 -5.18 3.69
CA GLY A 145 -13.11 -6.42 3.83
C GLY A 145 -13.57 -7.55 2.90
N ASN A 146 -14.36 -7.27 1.85
CA ASN A 146 -14.87 -8.29 0.93
C ASN A 146 -14.05 -8.40 -0.37
N TRP A 147 -13.09 -7.50 -0.60
CA TRP A 147 -12.32 -7.43 -1.82
C TRP A 147 -10.86 -7.07 -1.55
N ILE A 148 -9.99 -7.43 -2.48
CA ILE A 148 -8.61 -6.94 -2.55
C ILE A 148 -8.40 -6.33 -3.93
N ALA A 149 -7.94 -5.08 -3.95
CA ALA A 149 -7.39 -4.46 -5.16
C ALA A 149 -5.88 -4.73 -5.19
N TYR A 150 -5.34 -5.04 -6.35
CA TYR A 150 -3.92 -5.32 -6.52
C TYR A 150 -3.46 -5.01 -7.93
N CYS A 151 -2.15 -4.98 -8.12
CA CYS A 151 -1.56 -4.82 -9.44
C CYS A 151 -0.93 -6.14 -9.90
N SER A 152 -1.07 -6.46 -11.18
CA SER A 152 -0.43 -7.63 -11.81
C SER A 152 0.10 -7.29 -13.20
N ASN A 153 1.10 -8.02 -13.67
CA ASN A 153 1.62 -7.91 -15.04
C ASN A 153 1.18 -9.03 -15.99
N GLU A 154 0.08 -9.74 -15.68
CA GLU A 154 -0.41 -10.89 -16.45
C GLU A 154 -0.73 -10.60 -17.93
N THR A 155 -0.95 -9.34 -18.30
CA THR A 155 -1.16 -8.91 -19.70
C THR A 155 0.13 -8.48 -20.40
N GLY A 156 1.28 -8.56 -19.72
CA GLY A 156 2.59 -8.09 -20.18
C GLY A 156 2.94 -6.67 -19.73
N GLN A 157 2.02 -5.97 -19.06
CA GLN A 157 2.24 -4.68 -18.42
C GLN A 157 1.47 -4.60 -17.10
N ASN A 158 1.87 -3.68 -16.22
CA ASN A 158 1.22 -3.49 -14.93
C ASN A 158 -0.21 -3.00 -15.11
N GLU A 159 -1.17 -3.72 -14.54
CA GLU A 159 -2.61 -3.45 -14.61
C GLU A 159 -3.27 -3.65 -13.25
N ILE A 160 -4.40 -2.98 -13.04
CA ILE A 160 -5.13 -3.05 -11.77
C ILE A 160 -6.26 -4.08 -11.85
N TYR A 161 -6.34 -4.90 -10.81
CA TYR A 161 -7.36 -5.92 -10.63
C TYR A 161 -8.04 -5.77 -9.28
N VAL A 162 -9.29 -6.22 -9.21
CA VAL A 162 -10.06 -6.37 -7.97
C VAL A 162 -10.54 -7.81 -7.88
N ALA A 163 -10.27 -8.50 -6.78
CA ALA A 163 -10.69 -9.88 -6.58
C ALA A 163 -11.46 -10.04 -5.25
N PRO A 164 -12.46 -10.95 -5.16
CA PRO A 164 -13.17 -11.23 -3.91
C PRO A 164 -12.23 -11.76 -2.83
N PHE A 165 -12.39 -11.28 -1.60
CA PHE A 165 -11.68 -11.76 -0.42
C PHE A 165 -12.70 -12.26 0.63
N PRO A 166 -12.51 -13.44 1.24
CA PRO A 166 -11.36 -14.36 1.11
C PRO A 166 -11.38 -15.24 -0.15
N GLY A 167 -12.32 -15.00 -1.08
CA GLY A 167 -12.57 -15.84 -2.25
C GLY A 167 -13.50 -17.02 -1.96
N PRO A 168 -13.79 -17.89 -2.95
CA PRO A 168 -13.41 -17.74 -4.35
C PRO A 168 -14.30 -16.73 -5.11
N GLY A 169 -13.91 -16.39 -6.33
CA GLY A 169 -14.73 -15.68 -7.30
C GLY A 169 -13.88 -15.06 -8.42
N GLU A 170 -14.54 -14.50 -9.44
CA GLU A 170 -13.82 -13.92 -10.58
C GLU A 170 -13.24 -12.55 -10.23
N LYS A 171 -12.00 -12.32 -10.67
CA LYS A 171 -11.38 -10.99 -10.59
C LYS A 171 -11.90 -10.10 -11.70
N VAL A 172 -11.91 -8.80 -11.45
CA VAL A 172 -12.28 -7.77 -12.40
C VAL A 172 -11.05 -6.97 -12.80
N HIS A 173 -10.85 -6.81 -14.11
CA HIS A 173 -9.74 -6.09 -14.70
C HIS A 173 -10.09 -4.60 -14.88
N ILE A 174 -9.57 -3.76 -13.98
CA ILE A 174 -9.93 -2.35 -13.85
C ILE A 174 -9.35 -1.49 -14.98
N THR A 175 -8.11 -1.73 -15.41
CA THR A 175 -7.41 -0.91 -16.44
C THR A 175 -7.48 -1.48 -17.86
N SER A 176 -8.47 -2.33 -18.16
CA SER A 176 -8.62 -2.97 -19.49
C SER A 176 -8.90 -1.97 -20.63
N SER A 177 -8.43 -2.30 -21.83
CA SER A 177 -8.65 -1.48 -23.03
C SER A 177 -10.13 -1.42 -23.43
N GLY A 178 -10.61 -0.25 -23.83
CA GLY A 178 -12.02 -0.03 -24.23
C GLY A 178 -12.77 1.05 -23.44
N ARG A 179 -12.11 1.71 -22.50
CA ARG A 179 -12.65 2.84 -21.72
C ARG A 179 -11.71 4.04 -21.84
N SER A 180 -12.15 5.24 -21.48
CA SER A 180 -11.35 6.48 -21.55
C SER A 180 -10.13 6.49 -20.61
N ALA A 181 -9.93 5.44 -19.82
CA ALA A 181 -8.75 5.22 -18.98
C ALA A 181 -7.53 4.74 -19.81
N PRO A 182 -6.31 5.06 -19.38
CA PRO A 182 -5.10 4.50 -19.97
C PRO A 182 -5.05 2.99 -19.71
N VAL A 183 -4.51 2.24 -20.67
CA VAL A 183 -4.16 0.84 -20.45
C VAL A 183 -2.98 0.80 -19.49
N GLY A 184 -3.14 0.05 -18.41
CA GLY A 184 -2.15 -0.09 -17.34
C GLY A 184 -2.30 0.87 -16.17
N GLY A 185 -1.65 0.51 -15.07
CA GLY A 185 -1.65 1.25 -13.83
C GLY A 185 -0.85 0.57 -12.73
N SER A 186 -0.69 1.27 -11.61
CA SER A 186 0.00 0.77 -10.42
C SER A 186 -0.57 1.43 -9.16
N CYS A 187 -0.15 0.93 -8.00
CA CYS A 187 -0.46 1.52 -6.70
C CYS A 187 -1.96 1.72 -6.45
N PRO A 188 -2.79 0.67 -6.55
CA PRO A 188 -4.22 0.81 -6.32
C PRO A 188 -4.51 1.10 -4.85
N ARG A 189 -5.47 2.01 -4.59
CA ARG A 189 -6.00 2.31 -3.26
C ARG A 189 -7.51 2.39 -3.32
N TRP A 190 -8.18 1.72 -2.39
CA TRP A 190 -9.62 1.91 -2.22
C TRP A 190 -9.90 3.29 -1.64
N ALA A 191 -10.90 3.98 -2.18
CA ALA A 191 -11.57 5.03 -1.44
C ALA A 191 -12.39 4.42 -0.30
N ARG A 192 -12.66 5.23 0.74
CA ARG A 192 -13.36 4.80 1.95
C ARG A 192 -14.75 4.22 1.69
N ASP A 193 -15.46 4.76 0.72
CA ASP A 193 -16.83 4.33 0.43
C ASP A 193 -16.89 2.94 -0.20
N GLY A 194 -15.73 2.36 -0.55
CA GLY A 194 -15.61 1.06 -1.22
C GLY A 194 -16.13 1.09 -2.65
N LYS A 195 -16.31 2.27 -3.25
CA LYS A 195 -16.87 2.45 -4.60
C LYS A 195 -15.90 3.12 -5.55
N GLU A 196 -14.72 3.51 -5.11
CA GLU A 196 -13.69 4.03 -6.00
C GLU A 196 -12.35 3.33 -5.78
N ILE A 197 -11.61 3.14 -6.86
CA ILE A 197 -10.20 2.76 -6.86
C ILE A 197 -9.40 3.92 -7.42
N LEU A 198 -8.50 4.45 -6.61
CA LEU A 198 -7.45 5.36 -7.05
C LEU A 198 -6.27 4.54 -7.54
N TYR A 199 -5.62 4.96 -8.61
CA TYR A 199 -4.41 4.32 -9.12
C TYR A 199 -3.54 5.29 -9.93
N LEU A 200 -2.25 5.01 -10.02
CA LEU A 200 -1.32 5.75 -10.88
C LEU A 200 -1.31 5.14 -12.27
N GLY A 201 -1.63 5.93 -13.30
CA GLY A 201 -1.46 5.56 -14.70
C GLY A 201 0.01 5.53 -15.14
N PRO A 202 0.31 5.04 -16.36
CA PRO A 202 1.69 4.96 -16.88
C PRO A 202 2.41 6.31 -17.00
N ASP A 203 1.66 7.40 -17.05
CA ASP A 203 2.13 8.79 -17.12
C ASP A 203 2.22 9.46 -15.73
N ASN A 204 2.13 8.68 -14.65
CA ASN A 204 2.04 9.16 -13.25
C ASN A 204 0.83 10.07 -12.97
N THR A 205 -0.17 10.09 -13.85
CA THR A 205 -1.46 10.71 -13.53
C THR A 205 -2.19 9.85 -12.50
N LEU A 206 -2.77 10.47 -11.48
CA LEU A 206 -3.70 9.80 -10.58
C LEU A 206 -5.06 9.69 -11.26
N TRP A 207 -5.56 8.47 -11.38
CA TRP A 207 -6.86 8.13 -11.95
C TRP A 207 -7.79 7.60 -10.88
N ILE A 208 -9.09 7.75 -11.12
CA ILE A 208 -10.16 7.23 -10.26
C ILE A 208 -11.07 6.39 -11.13
N ALA A 209 -11.20 5.11 -10.79
CA ALA A 209 -12.19 4.21 -11.35
C ALA A 209 -13.35 4.08 -10.34
N GLU A 210 -14.53 4.50 -10.75
CA GLU A 210 -15.76 4.30 -9.98
C GLU A 210 -16.30 2.89 -10.24
N LEU A 211 -16.71 2.24 -9.17
CA LEU A 211 -17.17 0.87 -9.12
C LEU A 211 -18.63 0.83 -8.67
N LYS A 212 -19.42 0.07 -9.42
CA LYS A 212 -20.72 -0.41 -9.00
C LYS A 212 -20.56 -1.84 -8.53
N ILE A 213 -20.60 -2.02 -7.21
CA ILE A 213 -20.50 -3.33 -6.58
C ILE A 213 -21.92 -3.84 -6.29
N THR A 214 -22.30 -4.94 -6.92
CA THR A 214 -23.50 -5.71 -6.59
C THR A 214 -23.09 -7.04 -5.97
N GLN A 215 -24.05 -7.83 -5.48
CA GLN A 215 -23.77 -9.04 -4.73
C GLN A 215 -23.01 -10.07 -5.58
N GLY A 216 -21.67 -10.07 -5.48
CA GLY A 216 -20.75 -10.94 -6.22
C GLY A 216 -20.09 -10.32 -7.46
N ASP A 217 -20.55 -9.15 -7.92
CA ASP A 217 -20.07 -8.53 -9.15
C ASP A 217 -19.52 -7.13 -8.91
N VAL A 218 -18.44 -6.79 -9.60
CA VAL A 218 -17.86 -5.45 -9.65
C VAL A 218 -17.88 -4.98 -11.09
N GLU A 219 -18.63 -3.91 -11.35
CA GLU A 219 -18.64 -3.24 -12.64
C GLU A 219 -17.96 -1.88 -12.53
N ILE A 220 -17.13 -1.53 -13.51
CA ILE A 220 -16.58 -0.18 -13.60
C ILE A 220 -17.69 0.72 -14.16
N SER A 221 -18.18 1.67 -13.38
CA SER A 221 -19.22 2.62 -13.82
C SER A 221 -18.64 3.76 -14.65
N SER A 222 -17.52 4.32 -14.20
CA SER A 222 -16.82 5.40 -14.89
C SER A 222 -15.33 5.40 -14.55
N THR A 223 -14.54 6.09 -15.35
CA THR A 223 -13.11 6.33 -15.09
C THR A 223 -12.80 7.78 -15.39
N ARG A 224 -12.18 8.49 -14.46
CA ARG A 224 -11.82 9.89 -14.61
C ARG A 224 -10.41 10.16 -14.13
N ARG A 225 -9.77 11.13 -14.76
CA ARG A 225 -8.52 11.71 -14.28
C ARG A 225 -8.78 12.53 -13.03
N ALA A 226 -7.99 12.32 -11.98
CA ALA A 226 -7.94 13.24 -10.84
C ALA A 226 -6.97 14.38 -11.16
N PHE A 227 -5.66 14.14 -11.03
CA PHE A 227 -4.64 15.15 -11.32
C PHE A 227 -3.29 14.51 -11.65
N GLN A 228 -2.39 15.29 -12.26
CA GLN A 228 -1.02 14.86 -12.55
C GLN A 228 -0.22 14.75 -11.25
N THR A 229 0.50 13.63 -11.06
CA THR A 229 1.48 13.49 -9.98
C THR A 229 2.91 13.44 -10.54
N PHE A 230 3.87 13.53 -9.62
CA PHE A 230 5.30 13.31 -9.88
C PHE A 230 5.83 12.16 -9.02
N ALA A 231 4.94 11.32 -8.52
CA ALA A 231 5.32 10.11 -7.80
C ALA A 231 5.82 9.09 -8.81
N ALA A 232 6.94 8.44 -8.51
CA ALA A 232 7.36 7.28 -9.26
C ALA A 232 6.42 6.09 -8.95
N PRO A 233 6.16 5.15 -9.87
CA PRO A 233 5.12 4.13 -9.70
C PRO A 233 5.64 2.90 -8.91
N TYR A 234 5.99 3.07 -7.64
CA TYR A 234 6.42 1.99 -6.75
C TYR A 234 5.58 1.91 -5.47
N ALA A 235 5.71 0.81 -4.73
CA ALA A 235 5.03 0.62 -3.45
C ALA A 235 5.24 1.81 -2.50
N GLY A 236 4.15 2.38 -1.99
CA GLY A 236 4.19 3.49 -1.03
C GLY A 236 4.40 4.89 -1.66
N SER A 237 4.16 5.02 -2.96
CA SER A 237 4.26 6.30 -3.68
C SER A 237 3.20 7.32 -3.32
N TYR A 238 2.02 6.88 -2.88
CA TYR A 238 1.04 7.73 -2.27
C TYR A 238 0.17 6.93 -1.29
N ASP A 239 -0.57 7.64 -0.47
CA ASP A 239 -1.60 7.07 0.39
C ASP A 239 -2.76 8.05 0.57
N VAL A 240 -3.94 7.50 0.86
CA VAL A 240 -5.18 8.25 1.01
C VAL A 240 -5.63 8.16 2.47
N SER A 241 -6.11 9.26 3.06
CA SER A 241 -6.69 9.20 4.40
C SER A 241 -7.94 8.34 4.41
N HIS A 242 -8.21 7.71 5.54
CA HIS A 242 -9.44 6.90 5.70
C HIS A 242 -10.71 7.72 5.48
N ASP A 243 -10.73 9.03 5.72
CA ASP A 243 -11.89 9.88 5.41
C ASP A 243 -11.98 10.34 3.94
N GLY A 244 -11.00 9.97 3.11
CA GLY A 244 -10.93 10.36 1.71
C GLY A 244 -10.63 11.84 1.49
N THR A 245 -10.27 12.63 2.51
CA THR A 245 -10.07 14.09 2.38
C THR A 245 -8.63 14.50 2.12
N LYS A 246 -7.67 13.59 2.33
CA LYS A 246 -6.23 13.87 2.20
C LYS A 246 -5.57 12.82 1.33
N ILE A 247 -4.63 13.28 0.52
CA ILE A 247 -3.69 12.42 -0.19
C ILE A 247 -2.29 12.87 0.22
N VAL A 248 -1.45 11.90 0.59
CA VAL A 248 -0.02 12.11 0.79
C VAL A 248 0.70 11.48 -0.37
N ILE A 249 1.58 12.24 -1.00
CA ILE A 249 2.35 11.78 -2.15
C ILE A 249 3.82 11.85 -1.79
N ASN A 250 4.51 10.72 -1.96
CA ASN A 250 5.96 10.63 -1.93
C ASN A 250 6.48 10.90 -3.33
N SER A 251 7.15 12.03 -3.52
CA SER A 251 7.60 12.48 -4.84
C SER A 251 8.96 13.16 -4.75
N ASP A 252 9.84 12.81 -5.68
CA ASP A 252 11.13 13.45 -5.86
C ASP A 252 10.93 14.78 -6.61
N TRP A 253 10.53 15.84 -5.91
CA TRP A 253 10.59 17.17 -6.52
C TRP A 253 12.05 17.67 -6.55
N LEU A 254 12.70 17.39 -7.68
CA LEU A 254 13.92 18.04 -8.14
C LEU A 254 13.67 19.55 -8.31
N ASN A 255 13.87 20.32 -7.24
CA ASN A 255 14.57 21.61 -7.22
C ASN A 255 14.44 22.25 -5.82
N GLY A 256 15.54 22.17 -5.07
CA GLY A 256 15.69 22.49 -3.66
C GLY A 256 14.85 23.64 -3.09
N ASN A 257 13.93 23.28 -2.17
CA ASN A 257 13.63 23.94 -0.88
C ASN A 257 12.21 23.63 -0.35
N VAL A 258 11.77 22.36 -0.36
CA VAL A 258 10.54 21.95 0.34
C VAL A 258 10.74 20.56 0.97
N PRO A 259 10.15 20.27 2.16
CA PRO A 259 10.24 18.96 2.81
C PRO A 259 9.80 17.79 1.89
N PRO A 260 10.31 16.56 2.12
CA PRO A 260 10.13 15.40 1.23
C PRO A 260 8.69 14.84 1.15
N VAL A 261 7.71 15.47 1.81
CA VAL A 261 6.32 14.99 1.90
C VAL A 261 5.37 16.15 1.59
N ILE A 262 4.53 15.98 0.57
CA ILE A 262 3.46 16.92 0.24
C ILE A 262 2.14 16.35 0.76
N LEU A 263 1.47 17.10 1.64
CA LEU A 263 0.11 16.81 2.09
C LEU A 263 -0.86 17.70 1.32
N VAL A 264 -1.74 17.10 0.52
CA VAL A 264 -2.85 17.81 -0.13
C VAL A 264 -4.13 17.53 0.67
N ALA A 265 -4.75 18.58 1.19
CA ALA A 265 -6.03 18.51 1.91
C ALA A 265 -7.18 19.02 1.02
N ASN A 266 -8.39 18.52 1.24
CA ASN A 266 -9.61 18.88 0.50
C ASN A 266 -9.47 18.72 -1.02
N TRP A 267 -8.78 17.67 -1.48
CA TRP A 267 -8.51 17.47 -2.90
C TRP A 267 -9.79 17.31 -3.74
N SER A 268 -10.90 16.86 -3.16
CA SER A 268 -12.21 16.80 -3.82
C SER A 268 -12.68 18.18 -4.29
N GLU A 269 -12.45 19.25 -3.52
CA GLU A 269 -12.79 20.62 -3.91
C GLU A 269 -11.87 21.15 -5.03
N ILE A 270 -10.62 20.69 -5.05
CA ILE A 270 -9.63 21.03 -6.10
C ILE A 270 -10.02 20.41 -7.45
N LEU A 271 -10.78 19.31 -7.44
CA LEU A 271 -11.25 18.64 -8.65
C LEU A 271 -12.47 19.30 -9.32
N GLY A 272 -13.01 20.38 -8.74
CA GLY A 272 -14.07 21.18 -9.35
C GLY A 272 -15.35 20.38 -9.62
N GLU A 273 -16.17 20.20 -8.59
CA GLU A 273 -17.55 19.76 -8.81
C GLU A 273 -18.34 20.86 -9.56
N ARG A 274 -18.78 20.52 -10.79
CA ARG A 274 -20.04 21.00 -11.38
C ARG A 274 -20.73 19.86 -12.08
#